data_AF-A0A7W1ZY48-F1
#
_entry.id   AF-A0A7W1ZY48-F1
#
_cell.length_a   1.000
_cell.length_b   1.000
_cell.length_c   1.000
_cell.angle_alpha   90.00
_cell.angle_beta   90.00
_cell.angle_gamma   90.00
#
_symmetry.space_group_name_H-M   'P 1'
#
loop_
_entity.id
_entity.type
_entity.pdbx_description
1 polymer ?
#
loop_
_entity_poly.entity_id
_entity_poly.type
_entity_poly.pdbx_seq_one_letter_code
_entity_poly.pdbx_strand_id
1 'polypeptide(L)' 'MQNAFLLEDYLKMSDAEIAAGIERARETLGSRVVILGHHYQRDDVIAHADLTGDSYQLSVMAAQRKDAE' A
#
# COMPACT_ATOMS: atom_id res chain seq x y z
N MET A 1 -10.46 -21.31 -4.75
CA MET A 1 -9.90 -21.48 -3.39
C MET A 1 -8.83 -20.41 -3.21
N GLN A 2 -8.95 -19.60 -2.16
CA GLN A 2 -8.01 -18.52 -1.84
C GLN A 2 -6.60 -19.08 -1.66
N ASN A 3 -5.65 -18.54 -2.41
CA ASN A 3 -4.24 -18.78 -2.18
C ASN A 3 -3.82 -17.88 -1.02
N ALA A 4 -3.93 -18.37 0.22
CA ALA A 4 -3.41 -17.66 1.36
C ALA A 4 -1.88 -17.74 1.29
N PHE A 5 -1.24 -16.63 0.93
CA PHE A 5 0.21 -16.51 1.04
C PHE A 5 0.60 -16.67 2.51
N LEU A 6 1.58 -17.53 2.79
CA LEU A 6 2.15 -17.61 4.12
C LEU A 6 3.12 -16.45 4.32
N LEU A 7 3.27 -15.99 5.56
CA LEU A 7 4.28 -14.97 5.89
C LEU A 7 5.67 -15.38 5.41
N GLU A 8 5.97 -16.68 5.48
CA GLU A 8 7.23 -17.27 5.02
C GLU A 8 7.51 -17.06 3.52
N ASP A 9 6.47 -16.94 2.69
CA ASP A 9 6.63 -16.70 1.27
C ASP A 9 7.09 -15.26 1.03
N TYR A 10 6.46 -14.30 1.72
CA TYR A 10 6.84 -12.89 1.64
C TYR A 10 8.27 -12.62 2.13
N LEU A 11 8.72 -13.33 3.17
CA LEU A 11 10.08 -13.18 3.69
C LEU A 11 11.17 -13.68 2.72
N LYS A 12 10.81 -14.49 1.73
CA LYS A 12 11.74 -15.02 0.70
C LYS A 12 11.70 -14.22 -0.60
N MET A 13 10.69 -13.38 -0.79
CA MET A 13 10.56 -12.55 -1.97
C MET A 13 11.59 -11.42 -1.94
N SER A 14 12.13 -11.11 -3.11
CA SER A 14 12.90 -9.89 -3.33
C SER A 14 11.99 -8.66 -3.29
N ASP A 15 12.58 -7.50 -2.99
CA ASP A 15 11.87 -6.21 -3.02
C ASP A 15 11.16 -5.97 -4.36
N ALA A 16 11.77 -6.38 -5.47
CA ALA A 16 11.19 -6.28 -6.81
C ALA A 16 9.94 -7.15 -7.00
N GLU A 17 9.93 -8.36 -6.44
CA GLU A 17 8.77 -9.26 -6.50
C GLU A 17 7.63 -8.74 -5.61
N ILE A 18 7.96 -8.16 -4.46
CA ILE A 18 6.99 -7.50 -3.57
C ILE A 18 6.38 -6.29 -4.28
N ALA A 19 7.21 -5.41 -4.84
CA ALA A 19 6.77 -4.23 -5.58
C ALA A 19 5.85 -4.60 -6.76
N ALA A 20 6.23 -5.61 -7.56
CA ALA A 20 5.38 -6.10 -8.66
C ALA A 20 4.06 -6.69 -8.16
N GLY A 21 4.06 -7.33 -6.98
CA GLY A 21 2.84 -7.79 -6.32
C GLY A 21 1.91 -6.65 -5.95
N ILE A 22 2.46 -5.59 -5.34
CA ILE A 22 1.72 -4.39 -4.95
C ILE A 22 1.11 -3.72 -6.18
N GLU A 23 1.87 -3.53 -7.27
CA GLU A 23 1.33 -2.90 -8.48
C GLU A 23 0.18 -3.70 -9.11
N ARG A 24 0.30 -5.04 -9.20
CA ARG A 24 -0.82 -5.88 -9.69
C ARG A 24 -2.08 -5.75 -8.81
N ALA A 25 -1.90 -5.67 -7.50
CA ALA A 25 -3.01 -5.44 -6.59
C ALA A 25 -3.64 -4.05 -6.80
N ARG A 26 -2.82 -3.01 -6.97
CA ARG A 26 -3.27 -1.64 -7.27
C ARG A 26 -4.03 -1.57 -8.60
N GLU A 27 -3.56 -2.23 -9.65
CA GLU A 27 -4.26 -2.32 -10.94
C GLU A 27 -5.63 -2.99 -10.79
N THR A 28 -5.72 -4.04 -9.97
CA THR A 28 -6.97 -4.77 -9.74
C THR A 28 -7.97 -3.95 -8.93
N LEU A 29 -7.49 -3.20 -7.93
CA LEU A 29 -8.33 -2.43 -7.00
C LEU A 29 -8.67 -1.03 -7.56
N GLY A 30 -7.81 -0.48 -8.43
CA GLY A 30 -8.01 0.81 -9.08
C GLY A 30 -8.19 1.94 -8.08
N SER A 31 -9.16 2.82 -8.36
CA SER A 31 -9.45 4.00 -7.52
C SER A 31 -10.06 3.68 -6.16
N ARG A 32 -10.43 2.41 -5.91
CA ARG A 32 -11.08 1.96 -4.67
C ARG A 32 -10.12 1.90 -3.49
N VAL A 33 -8.82 2.00 -3.72
CA VAL A 33 -7.80 2.00 -2.67
C VAL A 33 -6.96 3.25 -2.73
N VAL A 34 -6.56 3.72 -1.54
CA VAL A 34 -5.53 4.73 -1.35
C VAL A 34 -4.55 4.21 -0.30
N ILE A 35 -3.26 4.29 -0.59
CA ILE A 35 -2.18 3.85 0.31
C ILE A 35 -1.63 5.08 1.04
N LEU A 36 -1.69 5.05 2.37
CA LEU A 36 -1.21 6.13 3.23
C LEU A 36 0.14 5.76 3.84
N GLY A 37 1.14 6.62 3.67
CA GLY A 37 2.49 6.45 4.19
C GLY A 37 2.84 7.45 5.29
N HIS A 38 3.14 6.98 6.50
CA HIS A 38 3.64 7.86 7.55
C HIS A 38 5.12 8.20 7.33
N HIS A 39 5.56 9.41 7.66
CA HIS A 39 6.94 9.90 7.46
C HIS A 39 8.06 9.05 8.09
N TYR A 40 7.72 8.07 8.93
CA TYR A 40 8.68 7.19 9.60
C TYR A 40 8.71 5.77 9.04
N GLN A 41 8.03 5.55 7.91
CA GLN A 41 8.13 4.29 7.17
C GLN A 41 9.44 4.25 6.39
N ARG A 42 9.91 3.03 6.13
CA ARG A 42 11.08 2.80 5.28
C ARG A 42 10.79 3.26 3.83
N ASP A 43 11.85 3.60 3.11
CA ASP A 43 11.76 4.10 1.73
C ASP A 43 11.06 3.12 0.78
N ASP A 44 11.29 1.81 0.98
CA ASP A 44 10.66 0.72 0.21
C ASP A 44 9.12 0.68 0.39
N VAL A 45 8.63 1.07 1.57
CA VAL A 45 7.19 1.16 1.86
C VAL A 45 6.62 2.47 1.33
N ILE A 46 7.32 3.59 1.53
CA ILE A 46 6.88 4.92 1.09
C ILE A 46 6.78 5.01 -0.43
N ALA A 47 7.62 4.26 -1.17
CA ALA A 47 7.57 4.19 -2.62
C ALA A 47 6.19 3.79 -3.19
N HIS A 48 5.36 3.10 -2.38
CA HIS A 48 4.02 2.67 -2.76
C HIS A 48 2.90 3.54 -2.18
N ALA A 49 3.21 4.58 -1.40
CA ALA A 49 2.21 5.46 -0.82
C ALA A 49 1.68 6.47 -1.84
N ASP A 50 0.37 6.62 -1.94
CA ASP A 50 -0.27 7.66 -2.74
C ASP A 50 -0.25 9.01 -1.99
N LEU A 51 -0.26 8.97 -0.66
CA LEU A 51 -0.26 10.13 0.22
C LEU A 51 0.71 9.93 1.37
N THR A 52 1.44 10.99 1.73
CA THR A 52 2.38 10.98 2.86
C THR A 52 2.08 12.11 3.83
N GLY A 53 2.15 11.83 5.13
CA GLY A 53 1.85 12.81 6.16
C GLY A 53 2.11 12.29 7.57
N ASP A 54 1.92 13.17 8.55
CA ASP A 54 1.68 12.76 9.93
C ASP A 54 0.26 12.19 10.10
N SER A 55 -0.06 11.64 11.28
CA SER A 55 -1.37 11.04 11.56
C SER A 55 -2.55 11.99 11.34
N TYR A 56 -2.41 13.28 11.63
CA TYR A 56 -3.48 14.25 11.44
C TYR A 56 -3.69 14.55 9.96
N GLN A 57 -2.61 14.83 9.23
CA GLN A 57 -2.63 15.05 7.79
C GLN A 57 -3.24 13.85 7.05
N LEU A 58 -2.78 12.64 7.36
CA LEU A 58 -3.28 11.42 6.73
C LEU A 58 -4.77 11.20 7.00
N SER A 59 -5.23 11.46 8.23
CA SER A 59 -6.67 11.35 8.58
C SER A 59 -7.53 12.34 7.79
N VAL A 60 -7.08 13.59 7.67
CA VAL A 60 -7.78 14.62 6.90
C VAL A 60 -7.82 14.27 5.41
N MET A 61 -6.69 13.84 4.83
CA MET A 61 -6.62 13.48 3.41
C MET A 61 -7.46 12.24 3.09
N ALA A 62 -7.45 11.23 3.97
CA ALA A 62 -8.27 10.03 3.84
C ALA A 62 -9.77 10.38 3.83
N ALA A 63 -10.22 11.23 4.75
CA ALA A 63 -11.61 11.67 4.82
C ALA A 63 -12.09 12.45 3.56
N GLN A 64 -11.17 13.02 2.79
CA GLN A 64 -11.49 13.72 1.54
C GLN A 64 -11.63 12.79 0.33
N ARG A 65 -11.12 11.55 0.40
CA ARG A 65 -11.23 10.56 -0.68
C ARG A 65 -12.57 9.82 -0.58
N LYS A 66 -13.49 10.14 -1.50
CA LYS A 66 -14.84 9.56 -1.53
C LYS A 66 -14.95 8.28 -2.37
N ASP A 67 -13.95 8.03 -3.20
CA ASP A 67 -13.96 6.94 -4.19
C ASP A 67 -13.16 5.71 -3.72
N ALA A 68 -12.45 5.85 -2.60
CA ALA A 68 -11.75 4.77 -1.93
C ALA A 68 -12.66 4.21 -0.81
N GLU A 69 -12.76 2.89 -0.73
CA GLU A 69 -13.67 2.16 0.19
C GLU A 69 -12.96 1.67 1.46
#